data_AF-A0A0F9RC61-F1
#
_entry.id   AF-A0A0F9RC61-F1
#
_cell.length_a   1.000
_cell.length_b   1.000
_cell.length_c   1.000
_cell.angle_alpha   90.00
_cell.angle_beta   90.00
_cell.angle_gamma   90.00
#
_symmetry.space_group_name_H-M   'P 1'
#
loop_
_entity.id
_entity.type
_entity.pdbx_description
1 polymer ?
#
loop_
_entity_poly.entity_id
_entity_poly.type
_entity_poly.pdbx_seq_one_letter_code
_entity_poly.pdbx_strand_id
1 'polypeptide(L)' 'MLFGVRGYLISMNELVTNPLWAKRLHRVLKGLHPELAEYKGLSYKDITIDWLSKYDDGTSSE' A
#
# COMPACT_ATOMS: atom_id res chain seq x y z
N MET A 1 5.02 -18.68 -27.08
CA MET A 1 4.09 -18.52 -25.94
C MET A 1 3.91 -17.03 -25.69
N LEU A 2 2.67 -16.53 -25.61
CA LEU A 2 2.38 -15.12 -25.29
C LEU A 2 2.04 -14.99 -23.80
N PHE A 3 2.67 -14.04 -23.10
CA PHE A 3 2.32 -13.64 -21.74
C PHE A 3 2.12 -12.12 -21.71
N GLY A 4 0.86 -11.69 -21.70
CA GLY A 4 0.51 -10.28 -21.64
C GLY A 4 0.51 -9.77 -20.20
N VAL A 5 1.20 -8.66 -19.94
CA VAL A 5 1.19 -7.97 -18.65
C VAL A 5 0.47 -6.64 -18.79
N ARG A 6 -0.69 -6.50 -18.12
CA ARG A 6 -1.44 -5.24 -18.08
C ARG A 6 -1.19 -4.53 -16.76
N GLY A 7 -0.55 -3.37 -16.82
CA GLY A 7 -0.36 -2.49 -15.67
C GLY A 7 -1.54 -1.53 -15.49
N TYR A 8 -1.98 -1.36 -14.25
CA TYR A 8 -2.93 -0.33 -13.83
C TYR A 8 -2.25 0.60 -12.84
N LEU A 9 -2.65 1.86 -12.84
CA LEU A 9 -2.14 2.89 -11.94
C LEU A 9 -3.31 3.55 -11.23
N ILE A 10 -3.07 4.00 -10.01
CA ILE A 10 -4.01 4.79 -9.20
C ILE A 10 -3.18 5.76 -8.36
N SER A 11 -3.66 6.98 -8.16
CA SER A 11 -3.02 7.90 -7.23
C SER A 11 -3.35 7.55 -5.77
N MET A 12 -2.51 7.96 -4.83
CA MET A 12 -2.80 7.76 -3.40
C MET A 12 -4.11 8.48 -2.99
N ASN A 13 -4.38 9.66 -3.57
CA ASN A 13 -5.59 10.43 -3.27
C ASN A 13 -6.87 9.71 -3.74
N GLU A 14 -6.83 9.02 -4.88
CA GLU A 14 -7.95 8.20 -5.34
C GLU A 14 -8.05 6.88 -4.58
N LEU A 15 -6.92 6.26 -4.22
CA LEU A 15 -6.93 4.99 -3.48
C LEU A 15 -7.63 5.12 -2.13
N VAL A 16 -7.40 6.24 -1.43
CA VAL A 16 -7.96 6.46 -0.09
C VAL A 16 -9.44 6.84 -0.09
N THR A 17 -10.08 7.05 -1.27
CA THR A 17 -11.53 7.21 -1.33
C THR A 17 -12.26 5.93 -0.94
N ASN A 18 -11.57 4.78 -1.01
CA ASN A 18 -12.04 3.54 -0.39
C ASN A 18 -11.35 3.35 0.97
N PRO A 19 -12.08 3.49 2.10
CA PRO A 19 -11.47 3.43 3.43
C PRO A 19 -10.89 2.04 3.76
N LEU A 20 -11.47 0.96 3.21
CA LEU A 20 -10.94 -0.39 3.40
C LEU A 20 -9.59 -0.56 2.70
N TRP A 21 -9.40 0.05 1.53
CA TRP A 21 -8.13 -0.01 0.80
C TRP A 21 -7.05 0.81 1.50
N ALA A 22 -7.39 2.00 2.00
CA ALA A 22 -6.46 2.84 2.77
C ALA A 22 -5.93 2.10 4.00
N LYS A 23 -6.84 1.55 4.82
CA LYS A 23 -6.51 0.73 6.00
C LYS A 23 -5.65 -0.48 5.63
N ARG A 24 -6.04 -1.21 4.58
CA ARG A 24 -5.31 -2.42 4.14
C ARG A 24 -3.90 -2.07 3.65
N LEU A 25 -3.74 -1.02 2.86
CA LEU A 25 -2.43 -0.62 2.33
C LEU A 25 -1.49 -0.20 3.46
N HIS A 26 -1.98 0.54 4.46
CA HIS A 26 -1.22 0.90 5.66
C HIS A 26 -0.61 -0.33 6.34
N ARG A 27 -1.45 -1.35 6.60
CA ARG A 27 -1.04 -2.58 7.29
C ARG A 27 -0.11 -3.45 6.45
N VAL A 28 -0.37 -3.55 5.14
CA VAL A 28 0.50 -4.29 4.20
C VAL A 28 1.88 -3.66 4.16
N LEU A 29 1.98 -2.34 4.00
CA LEU A 29 3.27 -1.66 3.99
C LEU A 29 3.97 -1.81 5.35
N LYS A 30 3.26 -1.65 6.47
CA LYS A 30 3.83 -1.83 7.81
C LYS A 30 4.37 -3.25 8.05
N GLY A 31 3.69 -4.28 7.54
CA GLY A 31 4.10 -5.68 7.67
C GLY A 31 5.04 -6.18 6.56
N LEU A 32 5.36 -5.37 5.55
CA LEU A 32 6.17 -5.80 4.41
C LEU A 32 7.63 -6.03 4.82
N HIS A 33 8.15 -7.23 4.52
CA HIS A 33 9.55 -7.60 4.81
C HIS A 33 10.54 -6.61 4.17
N PRO A 34 11.63 -6.21 4.85
CA PRO A 34 12.58 -5.22 4.35
C PRO A 34 13.17 -5.54 2.97
N GLU A 35 13.61 -6.79 2.74
CA GLU A 35 14.18 -7.21 1.45
C GLU A 35 13.18 -7.08 0.29
N LEU A 36 11.88 -7.29 0.54
CA LEU A 36 10.84 -7.11 -0.47
C LEU A 36 10.59 -5.63 -0.77
N ALA A 37 10.71 -4.76 0.25
CA ALA A 37 10.59 -3.32 0.07
C ALA A 37 11.77 -2.77 -0.73
N GLU A 38 12.99 -3.23 -0.45
CA GLU A 38 14.20 -2.89 -1.19
C GLU A 38 14.12 -3.35 -2.65
N TYR A 39 13.78 -4.62 -2.89
CA TYR A 39 13.62 -5.17 -4.24
C TYR A 39 12.58 -4.39 -5.08
N LYS A 40 11.52 -3.89 -4.44
CA LYS A 40 10.47 -3.09 -5.10
C LYS A 40 10.80 -1.60 -5.22
N GLY A 41 11.97 -1.15 -4.74
CA GLY A 41 12.38 0.25 -4.80
C GLY A 41 11.52 1.19 -3.94
N LEU A 42 10.99 0.70 -2.81
CA LEU A 42 10.09 1.46 -1.93
C LEU A 42 10.87 2.29 -0.90
N SER A 43 11.80 3.15 -1.34
CA SER A 43 12.58 4.02 -0.43
C SER A 43 11.70 5.03 0.33
N TYR A 44 10.51 5.31 -0.18
CA TYR A 44 9.50 6.22 0.40
C TYR A 44 8.47 5.49 1.29
N LYS A 45 8.70 4.21 1.61
CA LYS A 45 7.79 3.36 2.38
C LYS A 45 7.37 4.00 3.71
N ASP A 46 8.33 4.46 4.50
CA ASP A 46 8.05 4.97 5.85
C ASP A 46 7.22 6.27 5.81
N ILE A 47 7.54 7.18 4.89
CA ILE A 47 6.74 8.40 4.64
C ILE A 47 5.30 8.03 4.25
N THR A 48 5.13 6.96 3.48
CA THR A 48 3.81 6.49 3.04
C THR A 48 3.03 5.87 4.19
N ILE A 49 3.69 5.08 5.04
CA ILE A 49 3.09 4.51 6.26
C ILE A 49 2.59 5.64 7.16
N ASP A 50 3.45 6.63 7.43
CA ASP A 50 3.10 7.77 8.27
C ASP A 50 1.91 8.56 7.71
N TRP A 51 1.89 8.82 6.40
CA TRP A 51 0.77 9.51 5.75
C TRP A 51 -0.52 8.69 5.78
N LEU A 52 -0.44 7.36 5.68
CA LEU A 52 -1.59 6.45 5.73
C LEU A 52 -2.14 6.21 7.14
N SER A 53 -1.37 6.49 8.19
CA SER A 53 -1.76 6.24 9.59
C SER A 53 -3.11 6.85 9.98
N LYS A 54 -3.44 8.03 9.42
CA LYS A 54 -4.74 8.72 9.63
C LYS A 54 -5.97 7.97 9.10
N TYR A 55 -5.77 6.93 8.28
CA TYR A 55 -6.84 6.11 7.71
C TYR A 55 -6.96 4.72 8.37
N ASP A 56 -6.12 4.40 9.35
CA ASP A 56 -6.18 3.14 10.08
C ASP A 56 -6.78 3.37 11.47
N ASP A 57 -8.02 2.94 11.64
CA ASP A 57 -8.81 3.07 12.87
C ASP A 57 -8.53 1.97 13.91
N GLY A 58 -7.57 1.07 13.65
CA GLY A 58 -7.22 -0.04 14.54
C GLY A 58 -8.27 -1.17 14.60
N THR A 59 -9.37 -1.08 13.85
CA THR A 59 -10.41 -2.13 13.80
C THR A 59 -9.90 -3.35 13.02
N SER A 60 -10.43 -4.54 13.29
CA SER A 60 -10.06 -5.73 12.50
C SER A 60 -10.32 -5.52 11.00
N SER A 61 -9.46 -6.10 10.16
CA SER A 61 -9.65 -6.10 8.70
C SER A 61 -10.55 -7.28 8.29
N GLU A 62 -11.77 -7.37 8.85
CA GLU A 62 -12.80 -8.30 8.35
C GLU A 62 -13.64 -7.65 7.25
#